data_AF-A0A8I2D7I3-F1
#
_entry.id   AF-A0A8I2D7I3-F1
#
_cell.length_a   1.000
_cell.length_b   1.000
_cell.length_c   1.000
_cell.angle_alpha   90.00
_cell.angle_beta   90.00
_cell.angle_gamma   90.00
#
_symmetry.space_group_name_H-M   'P 1'
#
loop_
_entity.id
_entity.type
_entity.pdbx_description
1 polymer ?
#
loop_
_entity_poly.entity_id
_entity_poly.type
_entity_poly.pdbx_seq_one_letter_code
_entity_poly.pdbx_strand_id
1 'polypeptide(L)'
;INGIWVYAGGTYVNNLMNQQGCDSIVTTNLTLRPTPIVNLGPDTTVCNGLPVQFTAPTGIGYQYLWSTGATTQTIIVTQSGTYTVNVTNSAECTGQGSVNYTSYPKPPPKPIYHD
;
A
#
# COMPACT_ATOMS: atom_id res chain seq x y z
N ILE A 1 -11.28 13.86 35.27
CA ILE A 1 -12.08 13.67 34.05
C ILE A 1 -11.60 12.40 33.36
N ASN A 2 -12.21 11.26 33.69
CA ASN A 2 -11.85 9.97 33.10
C ASN A 2 -12.75 9.77 31.86
N GLY A 3 -12.21 10.06 30.67
CA GLY A 3 -12.92 9.85 29.41
C GLY A 3 -13.03 8.36 29.05
N ILE A 4 -13.95 8.06 28.12
CA ILE A 4 -14.09 6.73 27.52
C ILE A 4 -13.28 6.71 26.22
N TRP A 5 -12.39 5.74 26.07
CA TRP A 5 -11.68 5.48 24.82
C TRP A 5 -12.54 4.62 23.90
N VAL A 6 -12.64 5.02 22.63
CA VAL A 6 -13.40 4.30 21.60
C VAL A 6 -12.54 4.11 20.36
N TYR A 7 -12.58 2.91 19.79
CA TYR A 7 -11.70 2.50 18.67
C TYR A 7 -12.49 2.07 17.42
N ALA A 8 -13.81 2.04 17.50
CA ALA A 8 -14.70 1.69 16.38
C ALA A 8 -15.31 2.97 15.77
N GLY A 9 -15.58 2.95 14.47
CA GLY A 9 -16.36 4.01 13.84
C GLY A 9 -17.80 4.03 14.38
N GLY A 10 -18.37 5.21 14.57
CA GLY A 10 -19.73 5.34 15.11
C GLY A 10 -20.04 6.72 15.67
N THR A 11 -21.29 6.89 16.10
CA THR A 11 -21.77 8.08 16.81
C THR A 11 -21.77 7.79 18.30
N TYR A 12 -21.03 8.62 19.04
CA TYR A 12 -20.89 8.52 20.49
C TYR A 12 -21.59 9.70 21.15
N VAL A 13 -22.42 9.39 22.15
CA VAL A 13 -23.22 10.38 22.88
C VAL A 13 -22.78 10.37 24.34
N ASN A 14 -22.39 11.53 24.85
CA ASN A 14 -22.07 11.70 26.26
C ASN A 14 -23.01 12.72 26.90
N ASN A 15 -23.59 12.34 28.04
CA ASN A 15 -24.48 13.20 28.80
C ASN A 15 -23.70 13.82 29.97
N LEU A 16 -23.57 15.14 29.94
CA LEU A 16 -22.95 15.92 31.01
C LEU A 16 -24.08 16.45 31.91
N MET A 17 -24.23 15.86 33.11
CA MET A 17 -25.22 16.30 34.09
C MET A 17 -24.62 17.35 35.04
N ASN A 18 -25.25 18.52 35.13
CA ASN A 18 -25.04 19.47 36.23
C ASN A 18 -25.86 19.02 37.47
N GLN A 19 -25.33 19.21 38.69
CA GLN A 19 -26.04 18.98 39.96
C GLN A 19 -27.43 19.65 40.07
N GLN A 20 -27.74 20.65 39.24
CA GLN A 20 -29.02 21.36 39.22
C GLN A 20 -29.99 20.92 38.09
N GLY A 21 -29.66 19.89 37.31
CA GLY A 21 -30.62 19.23 36.41
C GLY A 21 -30.73 19.78 34.97
N CYS A 22 -29.91 20.76 34.58
CA CYS A 22 -29.67 21.01 33.15
C CYS A 22 -28.68 19.95 32.63
N ASP A 23 -29.12 19.12 31.72
CA ASP A 23 -28.27 18.18 30.99
C ASP A 23 -27.70 18.86 29.74
N SER A 24 -26.50 18.44 29.34
CA SER A 24 -25.91 18.80 28.05
C SER A 24 -25.48 17.54 27.34
N ILE A 25 -25.87 17.41 26.08
CA ILE A 25 -25.53 16.27 25.24
C ILE A 25 -24.38 16.67 24.34
N VAL A 26 -23.32 15.87 24.34
CA VAL A 26 -22.22 16.00 23.38
C VAL A 26 -22.26 14.79 22.45
N THR A 27 -22.43 15.05 21.16
CA THR A 27 -22.40 14.03 20.11
C THR A 27 -21.09 14.11 19.35
N THR A 28 -20.37 12.99 19.26
CA THR A 28 -19.11 12.87 18.53
C THR A 28 -19.27 11.80 17.44
N ASN A 29 -18.96 12.14 16.19
CA ASN A 29 -18.95 11.18 15.08
C ASN A 29 -17.50 10.79 14.75
N LEU A 30 -17.20 9.50 14.83
CA LEU A 30 -15.90 8.93 14.45
C LEU A 30 -16.05 8.13 13.16
N THR A 31 -15.34 8.54 12.12
CA THR A 31 -15.31 7.85 10.83
C THR A 31 -13.96 7.19 10.62
N LEU A 32 -13.93 5.87 10.48
CA LEU A 32 -12.74 5.12 10.07
C LEU A 32 -12.74 4.93 8.56
N ARG A 33 -11.58 5.08 7.92
CA ARG A 33 -11.42 4.91 6.48
C ARG A 33 -10.46 3.76 6.20
N PRO A 34 -10.79 2.86 5.25
CA PRO A 34 -9.97 1.68 5.01
C PRO A 34 -8.62 2.06 4.40
N THR A 35 -7.57 1.38 4.85
CA THR A 35 -6.25 1.42 4.20
C THR A 35 -6.31 0.72 2.84
N PRO A 36 -5.63 1.25 1.82
CA PRO A 36 -5.50 0.55 0.54
C PRO A 36 -4.92 -0.87 0.71
N ILE A 37 -5.51 -1.85 0.04
CA ILE A 37 -4.92 -3.19 -0.07
C ILE A 37 -4.02 -3.20 -1.30
N VAL A 38 -2.73 -3.47 -1.12
CA VAL A 38 -1.74 -3.43 -2.20
C VAL A 38 -1.31 -4.85 -2.56
N ASN A 39 -1.69 -5.29 -3.75
CA ASN A 39 -1.25 -6.56 -4.34
C ASN A 39 -0.61 -6.27 -5.70
N LEU A 40 0.68 -6.61 -5.83
CA LEU A 40 1.47 -6.37 -7.04
C LEU A 40 1.52 -7.59 -7.98
N GLY A 41 0.84 -8.68 -7.61
CA GLY A 41 0.93 -9.97 -8.28
C GLY A 41 2.08 -10.83 -7.72
N PRO A 42 2.38 -11.95 -8.39
CA PRO A 42 3.42 -12.88 -7.97
C PRO A 42 4.83 -12.37 -8.31
N ASP A 43 5.82 -12.92 -7.62
CA ASP A 43 7.22 -12.74 -7.96
C ASP A 43 7.52 -13.23 -9.38
N THR A 44 8.42 -12.54 -10.07
CA THR A 44 8.72 -12.80 -11.48
C THR A 44 10.18 -13.19 -11.68
N THR A 45 10.41 -14.27 -12.43
CA THR A 45 11.75 -14.74 -12.81
C THR A 45 11.89 -14.78 -14.33
N VAL A 46 12.93 -14.16 -14.87
CA VAL A 46 13.19 -14.09 -16.32
C VAL A 46 14.65 -14.37 -16.67
N CYS A 47 14.91 -14.69 -17.94
CA CYS A 47 16.28 -14.72 -18.47
C CYS A 47 16.59 -13.39 -19.17
N ASN A 48 17.84 -12.94 -19.13
CA ASN A 48 18.35 -11.75 -19.83
C ASN A 48 17.76 -10.39 -19.43
N GLY A 49 17.28 -10.23 -18.20
CA GLY A 49 16.84 -8.92 -17.72
C GLY A 49 15.67 -8.35 -18.53
N LEU A 50 14.82 -9.23 -19.10
CA LEU A 50 13.65 -8.80 -19.86
C LEU A 50 12.79 -7.85 -19.02
N PRO A 51 12.29 -6.75 -19.61
CA PRO A 51 11.50 -5.77 -18.90
C PRO A 51 10.20 -6.40 -18.40
N VAL A 52 9.89 -6.20 -17.12
CA VAL A 52 8.64 -6.60 -16.49
C VAL A 52 7.95 -5.37 -15.96
N GLN A 53 6.65 -5.27 -16.19
CA GLN A 53 5.81 -4.21 -15.64
C GLN A 53 5.13 -4.69 -14.35
N PHE A 54 5.32 -3.94 -13.27
CA PHE A 54 4.51 -4.07 -12.06
C PHE A 54 3.47 -2.96 -12.00
N THR A 55 2.26 -3.30 -11.56
CA THR A 55 1.11 -2.40 -11.54
C THR A 55 0.51 -2.35 -10.14
N ALA A 56 0.52 -1.18 -9.51
CA ALA A 56 -0.16 -0.96 -8.23
C ALA A 56 -1.69 -0.91 -8.42
N PRO A 57 -2.49 -1.15 -7.36
CA PRO A 57 -3.95 -1.05 -7.43
C PRO A 57 -4.40 0.33 -7.89
N THR A 58 -5.47 0.38 -8.69
CA THR A 58 -6.11 1.64 -9.07
C THR A 58 -7.09 2.11 -7.99
N GLY A 59 -7.21 3.42 -7.81
CA GLY A 59 -8.16 4.02 -6.89
C GLY A 59 -8.26 5.53 -7.10
N ILE A 60 -9.45 6.09 -6.85
CA ILE A 60 -9.69 7.53 -6.99
C ILE A 60 -8.86 8.28 -5.95
N GLY A 61 -8.01 9.20 -6.42
CA GLY A 61 -7.13 10.00 -5.56
C GLY A 61 -6.00 9.20 -4.91
N TYR A 62 -5.65 8.03 -5.46
CA TYR A 62 -4.50 7.27 -4.99
C TYR A 62 -3.20 7.93 -5.43
N GLN A 63 -2.27 8.05 -4.48
CA GLN A 63 -0.90 8.48 -4.71
C GLN A 63 0.03 7.29 -4.51
N TYR A 64 1.08 7.19 -5.34
CA TYR A 64 2.02 6.08 -5.34
C TYR A 64 3.42 6.59 -4.98
N LEU A 65 4.17 5.78 -4.24
CA LEU A 65 5.60 5.99 -4.03
C LEU A 65 6.31 4.65 -4.07
N TRP A 66 7.05 4.40 -5.14
CA TRP A 66 7.85 3.20 -5.34
C TRP A 66 9.22 3.30 -4.67
N SER A 67 9.84 2.16 -4.34
CA SER A 67 11.24 2.11 -3.87
C SER A 67 12.25 2.68 -4.87
N THR A 68 11.87 2.79 -6.15
CA THR A 68 12.64 3.44 -7.21
C THR A 68 12.51 4.97 -7.21
N GLY A 69 11.62 5.54 -6.39
CA GLY A 69 11.25 6.95 -6.39
C GLY A 69 10.15 7.33 -7.38
N ALA A 70 9.65 6.39 -8.19
CA ALA A 70 8.55 6.65 -9.12
C ALA A 70 7.24 6.91 -8.36
N THR A 71 6.39 7.78 -8.93
CA THR A 71 5.06 8.12 -8.40
C THR A 71 3.91 7.72 -9.32
N THR A 72 4.21 7.00 -10.39
CA THR A 72 3.25 6.42 -11.33
C THR A 72 2.62 5.15 -10.77
N GLN A 73 1.43 4.79 -11.25
CA GLN A 73 0.78 3.52 -10.88
C GLN A 73 1.62 2.30 -11.29
N THR A 74 2.36 2.41 -12.39
CA THR A 74 3.17 1.32 -12.95
C THR A 74 4.64 1.68 -12.94
N ILE A 75 5.48 0.66 -12.79
CA ILE A 75 6.92 0.72 -13.05
C ILE A 75 7.34 -0.40 -14.00
N ILE A 76 8.40 -0.17 -14.78
CA ILE A 76 9.06 -1.20 -15.59
C ILE A 76 10.43 -1.44 -15.00
N VAL A 77 10.76 -2.71 -14.76
CA VAL A 77 12.01 -3.12 -14.12
C VAL A 77 12.77 -4.13 -14.96
N THR A 78 14.09 -4.09 -14.90
CA THR A 78 15.00 -4.97 -15.66
C THR A 78 16.11 -5.58 -14.79
N GLN A 79 16.19 -5.18 -13.52
CA GLN A 79 17.26 -5.57 -12.61
C GLN A 79 16.70 -6.38 -11.45
N SER A 80 17.41 -7.44 -11.06
CA SER A 80 17.09 -8.25 -9.89
C SER A 80 16.97 -7.39 -8.64
N GLY A 81 15.87 -7.56 -7.90
CA GLY A 81 15.61 -6.79 -6.69
C GLY A 81 14.19 -6.93 -6.18
N THR A 82 13.98 -6.39 -4.99
CA THR A 82 12.66 -6.27 -4.36
C THR A 82 12.11 -4.87 -4.62
N TYR A 83 10.90 -4.80 -5.15
CA TYR A 83 10.21 -3.56 -5.47
C TYR A 83 9.02 -3.38 -4.53
N THR A 84 9.01 -2.27 -3.80
CA THR A 84 7.92 -1.93 -2.87
C THR A 84 7.18 -0.69 -3.37
N VAL A 85 5.88 -0.61 -3.09
CA VAL A 85 5.09 0.61 -3.31
C VAL A 85 4.28 0.94 -2.06
N ASN A 86 4.32 2.22 -1.67
CA ASN A 86 3.34 2.79 -0.75
C ASN A 86 2.22 3.43 -1.56
N VAL A 87 0.98 3.07 -1.24
CA VAL A 87 -0.23 3.63 -1.85
C VAL A 87 -1.01 4.39 -0.80
N THR A 88 -1.20 5.68 -1.01
CA THR A 88 -1.94 6.56 -0.09
C THR A 88 -3.24 6.99 -0.76
N ASN A 89 -4.38 6.79 -0.08
CA ASN A 89 -5.67 7.23 -0.60
C ASN A 89 -5.95 8.71 -0.28
N SER A 90 -7.07 9.24 -0.78
CA SER A 90 -7.55 10.61 -0.52
C SER A 90 -7.87 10.92 0.94
N ALA A 91 -7.82 9.92 1.80
CA ALA A 91 -8.02 10.01 3.23
C ALA A 91 -6.72 9.83 4.03
N GLU A 92 -5.59 9.95 3.37
CA GLU A 92 -4.24 9.85 3.95
C GLU A 92 -3.93 8.50 4.61
N CYS A 93 -4.76 7.47 4.37
CA CYS A 93 -4.49 6.12 4.80
C CYS A 93 -3.53 5.47 3.81
N THR A 94 -2.47 4.83 4.32
CA THR A 94 -1.41 4.23 3.50
C THR A 94 -1.42 2.71 3.61
N GLY A 95 -1.32 2.03 2.47
CA GLY A 95 -1.04 0.61 2.35
C GLY A 95 0.30 0.37 1.64
N GLN A 96 0.94 -0.76 1.89
CA GLN A 96 2.21 -1.14 1.27
C GLN A 96 2.11 -2.52 0.61
N GLY A 97 2.76 -2.68 -0.53
CA GLY A 97 2.96 -3.96 -1.20
C GLY A 97 4.41 -4.16 -1.64
N SER A 98 4.80 -5.41 -1.87
CA SER A 98 6.16 -5.81 -2.28
C SER A 98 6.08 -6.94 -3.30
N VAL A 99 7.04 -6.97 -4.23
CA VAL A 99 7.23 -8.04 -5.23
C VAL A 99 8.70 -8.20 -5.57
N ASN A 100 9.15 -9.42 -5.86
CA ASN A 100 10.51 -9.71 -6.28
C ASN A 100 10.60 -9.90 -7.80
N TYR A 101 11.66 -9.34 -8.37
CA TYR A 101 12.10 -9.63 -9.73
C TYR A 101 13.47 -10.31 -9.67
N THR A 102 13.61 -11.42 -10.37
CA THR A 102 14.88 -12.15 -10.50
C THR A 102 15.21 -12.33 -11.99
N SER A 103 16.38 -11.84 -12.42
CA SER A 103 16.92 -12.12 -13.75
C SER A 103 18.14 -13.03 -13.69
N TYR A 104 18.15 -14.04 -14.57
CA TYR A 104 19.31 -14.91 -14.80
C TYR A 104 20.02 -14.53 -16.10
N PRO A 105 21.37 -14.52 -16.13
CA PRO A 105 22.12 -14.32 -17.36
C PRO A 105 21.93 -15.49 -18.32
N LYS A 106 21.95 -15.23 -19.64
CA LYS A 106 21.98 -16.30 -20.65
C LYS A 106 23.22 -17.17 -20.40
N PRO A 107 23.08 -18.51 -20.44
CA PRO A 107 24.24 -19.40 -20.42
C PRO A 107 25.21 -19.03 -21.55
N PRO A 108 26.54 -19.09 -21.30
CA PRO A 108 27.51 -18.90 -22.38
C PRO A 108 27.28 -19.95 -23.49
N PRO A 109 27.53 -19.61 -24.76
CA PRO A 109 27.44 -20.57 -25.86
C PRO A 109 28.34 -21.78 -25.59
N LYS A 110 27.85 -22.98 -25.86
CA LYS A 110 28.69 -24.19 -25.80
C LYS A 110 29.75 -24.11 -26.91
N PRO A 111 31.04 -24.35 -26.63
CA PRO A 111 32.05 -24.48 -27.68
C PRO A 111 31.68 -25.63 -28.62
N ILE A 112 31.74 -25.38 -29.94
CA ILE A 112 31.67 -26.44 -30.95
C ILE A 112 33.11 -26.80 -31.28
N TYR A 113 33.49 -28.05 -31.01
CA TYR A 113 34.74 -28.61 -31.49
C TYR A 113 34.45 -29.34 -32.81
N HIS A 114 35.16 -28.95 -33.86
CA HIS A 114 35.25 -29.76 -35.08
C HIS A 114 36.45 -30.70 -34.93
N ASP A 115 36.21 -31.97 -35.23
CA ASP A 115 37.17 -33.07 -35.27
C ASP A 115 38.13 -32.99 -36.46
#